data_AF-A0A9P8NWM0-F1
#
_entry.id   AF-A0A9P8NWM0-F1
#
_cell.length_a   1.000
_cell.length_b   1.000
_cell.length_c   1.000
_cell.angle_alpha   90.00
_cell.angle_beta   90.00
_cell.angle_gamma   90.00
#
_symmetry.space_group_name_H-M   'P 1'
#
loop_
_entity.id
_entity.type
_entity.pdbx_description
1 polymer ?
#
loop_
_entity_poly.entity_id
_entity_poly.type
_entity_poly.pdbx_seq_one_letter_code
_entity_poly.pdbx_strand_id
1 'polypeptide(L)'
;MFSIELVSLSTEVKDAPSRVSSSSLYAESSLDIRSSKDSLFANSAFIIGTNWSRILIAGKVGVDKVRLVQHVFSVKDKDLTNDVSQSGLIVDDVPIETKYYRTSVSIFVDEFESVEEWFNELNTAEAKILREEIQGLVICIDLQSTSNEEIKEIGRHLERLATKLDDEYTEGFGEPQWDGFKIVVGFNPLETDEFYQDMFIMSGFEYITYDEERIRASVQAHRWRSLQERIQASMPLKTAADYTHPLLDRDGEKLLDVSRLVEKMKQARIDASRLPEEQKHDFAQKMSEIKTLKYAAQSQLYLHHAGSTALLSFSSNPARLPIGKIRVIDNIGADYQVTPDNFVENKSFIERLQQVIKDHVADEMMYRLDSLNYRNSYMPIYDLKRVPEYMNQQVNVDNVLGYIKVDATGNMDQATYQANDTYRLCNADGIIRLSDVILEELKNQL
;
A
#
# COMPACT_ATOMS: atom_id res chain seq x y z
N MET A 1 -45.29 -14.22 -41.31
CA MET A 1 -46.04 -15.48 -41.52
C MET A 1 -45.12 -16.40 -42.31
N PHE A 2 -44.65 -17.48 -41.67
CA PHE A 2 -43.70 -18.44 -42.21
C PHE A 2 -44.30 -19.28 -43.35
N SER A 3 -43.48 -19.66 -44.34
CA SER A 3 -43.32 -21.07 -44.73
C SER A 3 -42.08 -21.26 -45.61
N ILE A 4 -41.29 -22.23 -45.22
CA ILE A 4 -40.03 -22.71 -45.80
C ILE A 4 -40.37 -23.97 -46.60
N GLU A 5 -39.88 -24.09 -47.84
CA GLU A 5 -39.89 -25.35 -48.60
C GLU A 5 -38.52 -26.04 -48.50
N LEU A 6 -38.58 -27.31 -48.06
CA LEU A 6 -37.47 -28.25 -47.96
C LEU A 6 -37.35 -29.05 -49.26
N VAL A 7 -36.15 -29.11 -49.84
CA VAL A 7 -35.79 -30.03 -50.93
C VAL A 7 -34.92 -31.16 -50.36
N SER A 8 -35.35 -32.40 -50.58
CA SER A 8 -34.65 -33.64 -50.24
C SER A 8 -33.76 -34.10 -51.40
N LEU A 9 -32.59 -34.65 -51.08
CA LEU A 9 -31.80 -35.46 -52.00
C LEU A 9 -31.24 -36.67 -51.27
N SER A 10 -31.66 -37.85 -51.75
CA SER A 10 -31.20 -39.19 -51.41
C SER A 10 -30.22 -39.69 -52.46
N THR A 11 -29.24 -40.50 -52.07
CA THR A 11 -28.51 -41.48 -52.91
C THR A 11 -27.63 -42.32 -51.96
N GLU A 12 -28.08 -43.51 -51.58
CA GLU A 12 -27.79 -44.83 -52.17
C GLU A 12 -26.32 -45.30 -52.10
N VAL A 13 -26.18 -46.41 -51.37
CA VAL A 13 -25.01 -47.24 -51.07
C VAL A 13 -24.80 -48.25 -52.20
N LYS A 14 -23.54 -48.59 -52.55
CA LYS A 14 -23.19 -49.90 -53.14
C LYS A 14 -21.79 -50.40 -52.75
N ASP A 15 -21.80 -51.50 -52.01
CA ASP A 15 -21.00 -52.73 -52.12
C ASP A 15 -19.46 -52.74 -52.09
N ALA A 16 -18.93 -53.32 -51.01
CA ALA A 16 -17.69 -54.09 -50.97
C ALA A 16 -17.86 -55.47 -51.65
N PRO A 17 -16.79 -56.28 -51.86
CA PRO A 17 -16.50 -57.28 -50.81
C PRO A 17 -15.03 -57.77 -50.67
N SER A 18 -14.64 -58.01 -49.40
CA SER A 18 -14.01 -59.24 -48.85
C SER A 18 -12.64 -59.72 -49.40
N ARG A 19 -11.65 -60.19 -48.62
CA ARG A 19 -11.67 -61.24 -47.58
C ARG A 19 -10.33 -61.23 -46.80
N VAL A 20 -10.35 -61.30 -45.46
CA VAL A 20 -10.08 -62.49 -44.57
C VAL A 20 -8.57 -62.73 -44.44
N SER A 21 -7.92 -62.92 -43.28
CA SER A 21 -8.19 -63.46 -41.93
C SER A 21 -6.88 -63.21 -41.13
N SER A 22 -6.73 -63.28 -39.80
CA SER A 22 -7.51 -63.80 -38.66
C SER A 22 -6.72 -63.40 -37.41
N SER A 23 -7.42 -63.12 -36.31
CA SER A 23 -7.41 -63.86 -35.03
C SER A 23 -6.68 -63.04 -33.96
N SER A 24 -7.22 -62.78 -32.77
CA SER A 24 -8.36 -63.42 -32.09
C SER A 24 -8.64 -62.73 -30.75
N LEU A 25 -9.95 -62.62 -30.41
CA LEU A 25 -10.57 -62.89 -29.10
C LEU A 25 -10.30 -61.88 -27.95
N TYR A 26 -11.26 -61.37 -27.16
CA TYR A 26 -12.67 -61.68 -26.89
C TYR A 26 -13.42 -60.41 -26.39
N ALA A 27 -14.68 -60.26 -26.83
CA ALA A 27 -15.91 -59.72 -26.19
C ALA A 27 -15.82 -58.59 -25.13
N GLU A 28 -16.35 -57.38 -25.41
CA GLU A 28 -17.76 -56.93 -25.27
C GLU A 28 -18.25 -56.77 -23.82
N SER A 29 -18.52 -55.53 -23.40
CA SER A 29 -19.90 -55.06 -23.14
C SER A 29 -19.94 -53.58 -22.74
N SER A 30 -21.11 -53.04 -22.98
CA SER A 30 -21.55 -51.64 -23.05
C SER A 30 -21.92 -51.00 -21.70
N LEU A 31 -21.95 -49.65 -21.73
CA LEU A 31 -22.84 -48.72 -21.00
C LEU A 31 -22.47 -48.25 -19.57
N ASP A 32 -22.51 -46.91 -19.49
CA ASP A 32 -22.94 -46.00 -18.41
C ASP A 32 -22.05 -45.62 -17.21
N ILE A 33 -21.56 -44.37 -17.29
CA ILE A 33 -21.85 -43.22 -16.40
C ILE A 33 -21.97 -43.52 -14.89
N ARG A 34 -20.86 -43.32 -14.15
CA ARG A 34 -20.69 -42.43 -12.97
C ARG A 34 -19.52 -42.87 -12.08
N SER A 35 -18.85 -41.87 -11.52
CA SER A 35 -18.12 -41.90 -10.23
C SER A 35 -16.71 -42.49 -10.18
N SER A 36 -15.71 -41.61 -10.28
CA SER A 36 -14.51 -41.49 -9.40
C SER A 36 -13.56 -40.52 -10.14
N LYS A 37 -13.37 -39.24 -9.76
CA LYS A 37 -12.87 -38.72 -8.48
C LYS A 37 -12.02 -39.75 -7.74
N ASP A 38 -10.84 -40.02 -8.29
CA ASP A 38 -9.56 -39.88 -7.59
C ASP A 38 -8.44 -40.42 -8.48
N SER A 39 -7.26 -39.80 -8.36
CA SER A 39 -6.00 -40.11 -9.06
C SER A 39 -5.82 -39.51 -10.47
N LEU A 40 -5.29 -38.28 -10.51
CA LEU A 40 -4.20 -37.87 -11.41
C LEU A 40 -3.57 -36.58 -10.85
N PHE A 41 -3.04 -36.70 -9.64
CA PHE A 41 -2.02 -35.78 -9.11
C PHE A 41 -0.73 -36.59 -8.99
N ALA A 42 0.22 -36.36 -9.89
CA ALA A 42 1.64 -36.36 -9.57
C ALA A 42 2.44 -35.86 -10.77
N ASN A 43 3.26 -34.85 -10.51
CA ASN A 43 4.44 -34.44 -11.27
C ASN A 43 4.23 -33.52 -12.47
N SER A 44 3.89 -32.26 -12.17
CA SER A 44 4.71 -31.07 -12.50
C SER A 44 3.86 -29.82 -12.28
N ALA A 45 3.94 -29.25 -11.08
CA ALA A 45 3.29 -27.99 -10.77
C ALA A 45 4.06 -26.84 -11.45
N PHE A 46 3.80 -26.64 -12.73
CA PHE A 46 3.87 -25.31 -13.33
C PHE A 46 2.70 -24.55 -12.70
N ILE A 47 2.99 -23.63 -11.78
CA ILE A 47 1.99 -22.73 -11.22
C ILE A 47 1.57 -21.79 -12.36
N ILE A 48 0.49 -22.13 -13.06
CA ILE A 48 -0.28 -21.15 -13.81
C ILE A 48 -1.01 -20.35 -12.73
N GLY A 49 -0.36 -19.29 -12.26
CA GLY A 49 -1.00 -18.33 -11.36
C GLY A 49 -2.07 -17.59 -12.15
N THR A 50 -3.32 -17.66 -11.70
CA THR A 50 -4.39 -16.81 -12.22
C THR A 50 -4.00 -15.36 -11.97
N ASN A 51 -3.62 -14.62 -13.01
CA ASN A 51 -3.34 -13.19 -12.94
C ASN A 51 -4.66 -12.44 -12.65
N TRP A 52 -4.84 -11.97 -11.42
CA TRP A 52 -5.98 -11.13 -10.99
C TRP A 52 -5.80 -9.64 -11.30
N SER A 53 -4.84 -9.28 -12.16
CA SER A 53 -4.53 -7.89 -12.49
C SER A 53 -4.98 -7.59 -13.92
N ARG A 54 -6.15 -6.95 -14.05
CA ARG A 54 -6.74 -6.60 -15.36
C ARG A 54 -6.87 -5.09 -15.55
N ILE A 55 -6.71 -4.63 -16.78
CA ILE A 55 -6.96 -3.25 -17.19
C ILE A 55 -8.08 -3.27 -18.24
N LEU A 56 -9.15 -2.51 -18.02
CA LEU A 56 -10.19 -2.27 -19.01
C LEU A 56 -9.93 -0.94 -19.72
N ILE A 57 -9.83 -0.98 -21.04
CA ILE A 57 -9.65 0.17 -21.92
C ILE A 57 -10.88 0.27 -22.82
N ALA A 58 -11.68 1.31 -22.66
CA ALA A 58 -12.90 1.50 -23.43
C ALA A 58 -12.90 2.86 -24.13
N GLY A 59 -13.64 2.97 -25.23
CA GLY A 59 -13.78 4.22 -25.96
C GLY A 59 -14.73 4.06 -27.13
N LYS A 60 -15.11 5.17 -27.75
CA LYS A 60 -15.96 5.15 -28.94
C LYS A 60 -15.28 4.38 -30.09
N VAL A 61 -16.10 3.79 -30.96
CA VAL A 61 -15.62 3.19 -32.21
C VAL A 61 -14.79 4.22 -32.99
N GLY A 62 -13.60 3.82 -33.44
CA GLY A 62 -12.68 4.66 -34.18
C GLY A 62 -11.71 5.49 -33.33
N VAL A 63 -11.82 5.48 -32.00
CA VAL A 63 -10.78 6.04 -31.12
C VAL A 63 -9.58 5.10 -31.08
N ASP A 64 -8.37 5.68 -31.11
CA ASP A 64 -7.08 5.00 -31.31
C ASP A 64 -6.58 4.22 -30.06
N LYS A 65 -7.43 3.33 -29.52
CA LYS A 65 -7.16 2.53 -28.31
C LYS A 65 -6.02 1.54 -28.53
N VAL A 66 -5.93 0.93 -29.71
CA VAL A 66 -4.85 0.01 -30.07
C VAL A 66 -3.49 0.70 -30.03
N ARG A 67 -3.37 1.95 -30.50
CA ARG A 67 -2.14 2.72 -30.37
C ARG A 67 -1.74 2.92 -28.91
N LEU A 68 -2.71 3.15 -28.01
CA LEU A 68 -2.44 3.21 -26.58
C LEU A 68 -1.89 1.88 -26.07
N VAL A 69 -2.52 0.75 -26.43
CA VAL A 69 -2.04 -0.59 -26.05
C VAL A 69 -0.63 -0.86 -26.55
N GLN A 70 -0.36 -0.61 -27.84
CA GLN A 70 0.92 -0.87 -28.47
C GLN A 70 2.04 0.00 -27.89
N HIS A 71 1.81 1.30 -27.71
CA HIS A 71 2.84 2.23 -27.27
C HIS A 71 3.05 2.17 -25.75
N VAL A 72 1.99 2.30 -24.95
CA VAL A 72 2.12 2.35 -23.48
C VAL A 72 2.65 1.03 -22.94
N PHE A 73 2.14 -0.10 -23.46
CA PHE A 73 2.44 -1.44 -22.94
C PHE A 73 3.43 -2.23 -23.79
N SER A 74 4.02 -1.61 -24.83
CA SER A 74 5.02 -2.25 -25.70
C SER A 74 4.56 -3.57 -26.34
N VAL A 75 3.26 -3.71 -26.56
CA VAL A 75 2.67 -4.91 -27.20
C VAL A 75 2.99 -4.86 -28.70
N LYS A 76 3.78 -5.82 -29.18
CA LYS A 76 4.25 -5.89 -30.57
C LYS A 76 3.35 -6.72 -31.48
N ASP A 77 2.15 -7.04 -31.02
CA ASP A 77 1.30 -7.98 -31.72
C ASP A 77 0.86 -7.40 -33.07
N LYS A 78 1.15 -8.13 -34.14
CA LYS A 78 1.00 -7.65 -35.53
C LYS A 78 -0.45 -7.65 -35.98
N ASP A 79 -1.31 -8.37 -35.26
CA ASP A 79 -2.72 -8.53 -35.58
C ASP A 79 -3.59 -7.45 -34.92
N LEU A 80 -3.01 -6.62 -34.05
CA LEU A 80 -3.65 -5.43 -33.49
C LEU A 80 -3.67 -4.32 -34.55
N THR A 81 -4.79 -4.22 -35.27
CA THR A 81 -5.02 -3.18 -36.27
C THR A 81 -6.21 -2.30 -35.90
N ASN A 82 -6.20 -1.05 -36.38
CA ASN A 82 -7.32 -0.13 -36.22
C ASN A 82 -8.45 -0.39 -37.24
N ASP A 83 -8.27 -1.34 -38.16
CA ASP A 83 -9.16 -1.57 -39.30
C ASP A 83 -10.31 -2.53 -38.99
N VAL A 84 -10.27 -3.19 -37.82
CA VAL A 84 -11.29 -4.15 -37.35
C VAL A 84 -11.83 -3.66 -36.00
N SER A 85 -13.07 -4.00 -35.67
CA SER A 85 -13.64 -3.69 -34.35
C SER A 85 -12.72 -4.19 -33.24
N GLN A 86 -12.53 -3.33 -32.25
CA GLN A 86 -11.65 -3.55 -31.11
C GLN A 86 -12.42 -4.05 -29.88
N SER A 87 -13.74 -4.26 -30.00
CA SER A 87 -14.58 -4.74 -28.90
C SER A 87 -14.26 -6.19 -28.56
N GLY A 88 -14.14 -6.48 -27.26
CA GLY A 88 -13.84 -7.82 -26.75
C GLY A 88 -12.41 -8.31 -27.03
N LEU A 89 -11.50 -7.42 -27.42
CA LEU A 89 -10.10 -7.77 -27.61
C LEU A 89 -9.44 -7.98 -26.24
N ILE A 90 -8.82 -9.15 -26.06
CA ILE A 90 -8.11 -9.51 -24.84
C ILE A 90 -6.63 -9.75 -25.18
N VAL A 91 -5.74 -9.03 -24.50
CA VAL A 91 -4.30 -9.21 -24.59
C VAL A 91 -3.79 -9.68 -23.22
N ASP A 92 -3.41 -10.94 -23.14
CA ASP A 92 -2.92 -11.56 -21.91
C ASP A 92 -1.41 -11.42 -21.72
N ASP A 93 -0.97 -11.59 -20.47
CA ASP A 93 0.44 -11.65 -20.05
C ASP A 93 1.30 -10.45 -20.49
N VAL A 94 0.71 -9.26 -20.48
CA VAL A 94 1.40 -8.01 -20.82
C VAL A 94 2.37 -7.65 -19.68
N PRO A 95 3.69 -7.60 -19.93
CA PRO A 95 4.67 -7.37 -18.87
C PRO A 95 4.72 -5.89 -18.47
N ILE A 96 4.57 -5.62 -17.17
CA ILE A 96 4.86 -4.33 -16.55
C ILE A 96 6.18 -4.48 -15.79
N GLU A 97 7.22 -3.84 -16.31
CA GLU A 97 8.55 -3.84 -15.70
C GLU A 97 8.94 -2.43 -15.23
N THR A 98 9.36 -2.34 -13.97
CA THR A 98 10.01 -1.16 -13.41
C THR A 98 11.38 -1.55 -12.86
N LYS A 99 12.14 -0.56 -12.37
CA LYS A 99 13.37 -0.82 -11.61
C LYS A 99 13.12 -1.59 -10.31
N TYR A 100 11.89 -1.58 -9.81
CA TYR A 100 11.55 -2.08 -8.48
C TYR A 100 10.78 -3.39 -8.51
N TYR A 101 10.03 -3.67 -9.57
CA TYR A 101 9.22 -4.88 -9.67
C TYR A 101 8.96 -5.31 -11.12
N ARG A 102 8.52 -6.56 -11.28
CA ARG A 102 7.99 -7.11 -12.53
C ARG A 102 6.67 -7.82 -12.26
N THR A 103 5.64 -7.44 -12.99
CA THR A 103 4.34 -8.11 -12.99
C THR A 103 3.80 -8.27 -14.42
N SER A 104 2.72 -9.02 -14.55
CA SER A 104 2.02 -9.27 -15.82
C SER A 104 0.55 -8.94 -15.62
N VAL A 105 -0.06 -8.30 -16.60
CA VAL A 105 -1.47 -7.91 -16.57
C VAL A 105 -2.18 -8.36 -17.84
N SER A 106 -3.49 -8.56 -17.75
CA SER A 106 -4.35 -8.73 -18.93
C SER A 106 -5.01 -7.40 -19.27
N ILE A 107 -5.03 -7.06 -20.56
CA ILE A 107 -5.67 -5.85 -21.07
C ILE A 107 -6.92 -6.25 -21.83
N PHE A 108 -8.06 -5.73 -21.40
CA PHE A 108 -9.34 -5.86 -22.10
C PHE A 108 -9.60 -4.55 -22.83
N VAL A 109 -9.81 -4.63 -24.13
CA VAL A 109 -10.20 -3.48 -24.95
C VAL A 109 -11.65 -3.65 -25.35
N ASP A 110 -12.42 -2.59 -25.18
CA ASP A 110 -13.83 -2.56 -25.52
C ASP A 110 -14.22 -1.30 -26.29
N GLU A 111 -15.34 -1.38 -27.00
CA GLU A 111 -15.89 -0.27 -27.78
C GLU A 111 -17.33 -0.01 -27.43
N PHE A 112 -17.71 1.27 -27.45
CA PHE A 112 -19.11 1.65 -27.35
C PHE A 112 -19.57 2.46 -28.55
N GLU A 113 -20.72 2.06 -29.10
CA GLU A 113 -21.50 2.88 -30.06
C GLU A 113 -22.37 3.89 -29.31
N SER A 114 -22.99 3.43 -28.22
CA SER A 114 -23.80 4.23 -27.30
C SER A 114 -23.15 4.27 -25.93
N VAL A 115 -22.77 5.48 -25.49
CA VAL A 115 -22.19 5.73 -24.16
C VAL A 115 -23.16 5.21 -23.08
N GLU A 116 -24.43 5.58 -23.16
CA GLU A 116 -25.43 5.21 -22.15
C GLU A 116 -25.59 3.69 -22.04
N GLU A 117 -25.69 2.96 -23.15
CA GLU A 117 -25.88 1.50 -23.14
C GLU A 117 -24.67 0.79 -22.53
N TRP A 118 -23.46 1.16 -22.94
CA TRP A 118 -22.23 0.54 -22.45
C TRP A 118 -22.03 0.76 -20.94
N PHE A 119 -22.23 1.99 -20.46
CA PHE A 119 -22.15 2.26 -19.02
C PHE A 119 -23.28 1.56 -18.25
N ASN A 120 -24.48 1.44 -18.80
CA ASN A 120 -25.57 0.70 -18.16
C ASN A 120 -25.25 -0.79 -18.06
N GLU A 121 -24.68 -1.39 -19.12
CA GLU A 121 -24.21 -2.78 -19.13
C GLU A 121 -23.12 -3.00 -18.06
N LEU A 122 -22.11 -2.12 -18.02
CA LEU A 122 -21.05 -2.17 -17.01
C LEU A 122 -21.57 -1.91 -15.59
N ASN A 123 -22.76 -1.33 -15.41
CA ASN A 123 -23.39 -1.10 -14.11
C ASN A 123 -24.33 -2.24 -13.68
N THR A 124 -24.50 -3.29 -14.46
CA THR A 124 -25.34 -4.45 -14.11
C THR A 124 -24.76 -5.26 -12.94
N ALA A 125 -25.58 -6.13 -12.35
CA ALA A 125 -25.13 -7.04 -11.30
C ALA A 125 -24.22 -8.14 -11.87
N GLU A 126 -24.46 -8.53 -13.12
CA GLU A 126 -23.69 -9.50 -13.88
C GLU A 126 -22.26 -9.00 -14.12
N ALA A 127 -22.11 -7.70 -14.44
CA ALA A 127 -20.81 -7.07 -14.62
C ALA A 127 -20.03 -6.85 -13.32
N LYS A 128 -20.59 -7.18 -12.15
CA LYS A 128 -19.91 -7.01 -10.85
C LYS A 128 -18.60 -7.78 -10.78
N ILE A 129 -18.57 -9.01 -11.29
CA ILE A 129 -17.36 -9.85 -11.31
C ILE A 129 -16.25 -9.17 -12.11
N LEU A 130 -16.60 -8.54 -13.23
CA LEU A 130 -15.63 -7.78 -14.03
C LEU A 130 -15.08 -6.60 -13.22
N ARG A 131 -15.95 -5.82 -12.58
CA ARG A 131 -15.58 -4.65 -11.75
C ARG A 131 -14.67 -5.02 -10.56
N GLU A 132 -14.86 -6.19 -9.97
CA GLU A 132 -14.02 -6.70 -8.87
C GLU A 132 -12.61 -7.10 -9.36
N GLU A 133 -12.48 -7.57 -10.60
CA GLU A 133 -11.23 -8.10 -11.16
C GLU A 133 -10.38 -7.06 -11.90
N ILE A 134 -10.98 -5.94 -12.33
CA ILE A 134 -10.23 -4.84 -12.93
C ILE A 134 -9.51 -4.02 -11.85
N GLN A 135 -8.27 -3.63 -12.13
CA GLN A 135 -7.45 -2.74 -11.31
C GLN A 135 -7.08 -1.44 -12.04
N GLY A 136 -7.46 -1.33 -13.31
CA GLY A 136 -7.29 -0.13 -14.12
C GLY A 136 -8.49 0.06 -15.04
N LEU A 137 -9.01 1.28 -15.09
CA LEU A 137 -10.06 1.69 -16.02
C LEU A 137 -9.56 2.90 -16.81
N VAL A 138 -9.46 2.74 -18.13
CA VAL A 138 -9.00 3.77 -19.05
C VAL A 138 -10.09 4.07 -20.07
N ILE A 139 -10.59 5.31 -20.08
CA ILE A 139 -11.58 5.76 -21.06
C ILE A 139 -10.88 6.63 -22.10
N CYS A 140 -10.93 6.23 -23.36
CA CYS A 140 -10.32 6.94 -24.47
C CYS A 140 -11.36 7.81 -25.18
N ILE A 141 -11.04 9.09 -25.34
CA ILE A 141 -11.89 10.08 -26.00
C ILE A 141 -11.07 10.79 -27.06
N ASP A 142 -11.62 10.96 -28.26
CA ASP A 142 -11.04 11.81 -29.29
C ASP A 142 -11.74 13.17 -29.27
N LEU A 143 -11.01 14.20 -28.85
CA LEU A 143 -11.53 15.54 -28.61
C LEU A 143 -11.90 16.29 -29.90
N GLN A 144 -11.44 15.82 -31.06
CA GLN A 144 -11.85 16.39 -32.35
C GLN A 144 -13.14 15.78 -32.89
N SER A 145 -13.39 14.50 -32.61
CA SER A 145 -14.54 13.77 -33.17
C SER A 145 -15.71 13.66 -32.19
N THR A 146 -15.47 13.87 -30.89
CA THR A 146 -16.48 13.77 -29.83
C THR A 146 -17.02 15.15 -29.49
N SER A 147 -18.35 15.32 -29.48
CA SER A 147 -18.97 16.61 -29.14
C SER A 147 -18.82 16.95 -27.67
N ASN A 148 -18.85 18.25 -27.31
CA ASN A 148 -18.78 18.67 -25.91
C ASN A 148 -19.95 18.16 -25.07
N GLU A 149 -21.13 18.03 -25.67
CA GLU A 149 -22.31 17.45 -25.03
C GLU A 149 -22.09 15.97 -24.69
N GLU A 150 -21.52 15.21 -25.62
CA GLU A 150 -21.17 13.80 -25.44
C GLU A 150 -20.05 13.63 -24.39
N ILE A 151 -19.04 14.51 -24.38
CA ILE A 151 -17.99 14.53 -23.36
C ILE A 151 -18.58 14.75 -21.95
N LYS A 152 -19.52 15.71 -21.81
CA LYS A 152 -20.23 15.94 -20.55
C LYS A 152 -21.11 14.76 -20.15
N GLU A 153 -21.70 14.06 -21.11
CA GLU A 153 -22.45 12.84 -20.87
C GLU A 153 -21.54 11.73 -20.34
N ILE A 154 -20.39 11.50 -20.97
CA ILE A 154 -19.36 10.58 -20.47
C ILE A 154 -18.97 10.94 -19.03
N GLY A 155 -18.71 12.21 -18.73
CA GLY A 155 -18.40 12.67 -17.37
C GLY A 155 -19.49 12.30 -16.34
N ARG A 156 -20.77 12.50 -16.67
CA ARG A 156 -21.90 12.10 -15.80
C ARG A 156 -21.97 10.59 -15.57
N HIS A 157 -21.69 9.79 -16.60
CA HIS A 157 -21.68 8.34 -16.46
C HIS A 157 -20.46 7.85 -15.66
N LEU A 158 -19.31 8.50 -15.82
CA LEU A 158 -18.10 8.20 -15.06
C LEU A 158 -18.26 8.51 -13.57
N GLU A 159 -18.90 9.62 -13.21
CA GLU A 159 -19.21 9.93 -11.81
C GLU A 159 -20.04 8.81 -11.18
N ARG A 160 -21.11 8.36 -11.85
CA ARG A 160 -21.95 7.25 -11.38
C ARG A 160 -21.18 5.95 -11.26
N LEU A 161 -20.32 5.64 -12.24
CA LEU A 161 -19.49 4.44 -12.22
C LEU A 161 -18.45 4.51 -11.11
N ALA A 162 -17.83 5.67 -10.89
CA ALA A 162 -16.87 5.88 -9.80
C ALA A 162 -17.53 5.62 -8.46
N THR A 163 -18.70 6.24 -8.19
CA THR A 163 -19.48 5.99 -6.98
C THR A 163 -19.84 4.52 -6.83
N LYS A 164 -20.23 3.84 -7.92
CA LYS A 164 -20.57 2.42 -7.86
C LYS A 164 -19.37 1.53 -7.56
N LEU A 165 -18.23 1.78 -8.21
CA LEU A 165 -16.98 1.07 -7.95
C LEU A 165 -16.56 1.24 -6.49
N ASP A 166 -16.69 2.47 -5.99
CA ASP A 166 -16.39 2.83 -4.61
C ASP A 166 -17.36 2.09 -3.66
N ASP A 167 -18.68 2.23 -3.84
CA ASP A 167 -19.73 1.59 -3.02
C ASP A 167 -19.65 0.05 -2.98
N GLU A 168 -19.32 -0.58 -4.11
CA GLU A 168 -19.20 -2.05 -4.17
C GLU A 168 -17.88 -2.53 -3.56
N TYR A 169 -16.85 -1.70 -3.60
CA TYR A 169 -15.55 -2.00 -3.01
C TYR A 169 -15.55 -1.68 -1.51
N THR A 170 -16.15 -2.58 -0.74
CA THR A 170 -16.20 -2.52 0.74
C THR A 170 -15.22 -3.51 1.37
N GLU A 171 -13.97 -3.50 0.92
CA GLU A 171 -12.89 -4.20 1.63
C GLU A 171 -12.23 -3.24 2.65
N GLY A 172 -12.80 -3.20 3.86
CA GLY A 172 -12.20 -2.49 5.00
C GLY A 172 -13.06 -1.34 5.57
N PHE A 173 -12.75 -0.95 6.80
CA PHE A 173 -13.49 0.06 7.58
C PHE A 173 -13.06 1.51 7.24
N GLY A 174 -13.16 1.93 5.97
CA GLY A 174 -13.03 3.34 5.57
C GLY A 174 -14.13 3.79 4.63
N GLU A 175 -13.97 5.00 4.07
CA GLU A 175 -14.80 5.42 2.95
C GLU A 175 -14.63 4.40 1.81
N PRO A 176 -15.72 3.88 1.23
CA PRO A 176 -15.63 2.95 0.11
C PRO A 176 -14.81 3.63 -0.98
N GLN A 177 -13.64 3.08 -1.31
CA GLN A 177 -12.80 3.61 -2.37
C GLN A 177 -12.18 2.45 -3.12
N TRP A 178 -12.54 2.36 -4.40
CA TRP A 178 -11.97 1.37 -5.30
C TRP A 178 -10.45 1.56 -5.41
N ASP A 179 -9.70 0.48 -5.22
CA ASP A 179 -8.24 0.48 -5.10
C ASP A 179 -7.50 0.56 -6.45
N GLY A 180 -8.23 0.59 -7.58
CA GLY A 180 -7.72 0.70 -8.94
C GLY A 180 -7.40 2.13 -9.40
N PHE A 181 -6.77 2.28 -10.56
CA PHE A 181 -6.58 3.60 -11.20
C PHE A 181 -7.68 3.90 -12.23
N LYS A 182 -8.15 5.15 -12.25
CA LYS A 182 -9.24 5.66 -13.10
C LYS A 182 -8.68 6.79 -13.99
N ILE A 183 -8.52 6.55 -15.28
CA ILE A 183 -7.91 7.53 -16.22
C ILE A 183 -8.84 7.79 -17.41
N VAL A 184 -8.93 9.05 -17.82
CA VAL A 184 -9.47 9.46 -19.12
C VAL A 184 -8.33 9.95 -20.00
N VAL A 185 -8.21 9.40 -21.21
CA VAL A 185 -7.18 9.77 -22.18
C VAL A 185 -7.81 10.56 -23.32
N GLY A 186 -7.42 11.82 -23.43
CA GLY A 186 -7.81 12.71 -24.52
C GLY A 186 -6.85 12.61 -25.71
N PHE A 187 -7.34 12.09 -26.84
CA PHE A 187 -6.64 12.14 -28.13
C PHE A 187 -6.95 13.44 -28.85
N ASN A 188 -6.00 13.91 -29.65
CA ASN A 188 -6.12 15.10 -30.50
C ASN A 188 -6.62 16.35 -29.75
N PRO A 189 -5.88 16.85 -28.74
CA PRO A 189 -6.33 17.94 -27.89
C PRO A 189 -6.69 19.21 -28.68
N LEU A 190 -7.75 19.87 -28.24
CA LEU A 190 -8.04 21.26 -28.59
C LEU A 190 -7.24 22.17 -27.63
N GLU A 191 -6.87 23.39 -28.06
CA GLU A 191 -5.88 24.25 -27.38
C GLU A 191 -6.14 24.57 -25.88
N THR A 192 -7.32 24.25 -25.33
CA THR A 192 -7.66 24.44 -23.92
C THR A 192 -8.01 23.12 -23.24
N ASP A 193 -7.09 22.64 -22.41
CA ASP A 193 -7.17 21.33 -21.73
C ASP A 193 -7.71 21.41 -20.29
N GLU A 194 -7.60 22.58 -19.64
CA GLU A 194 -7.96 22.80 -18.23
C GLU A 194 -9.44 22.49 -17.94
N PHE A 195 -10.32 22.83 -18.87
CA PHE A 195 -11.77 22.58 -18.71
C PHE A 195 -12.08 21.09 -18.58
N TYR A 196 -11.45 20.24 -19.39
CA TYR A 196 -11.67 18.79 -19.36
C TYR A 196 -11.01 18.18 -18.12
N GLN A 197 -9.84 18.69 -17.74
CA GLN A 197 -9.15 18.25 -16.54
C GLN A 197 -10.02 18.44 -15.29
N ASP A 198 -10.56 19.64 -15.07
CA ASP A 198 -11.43 19.91 -13.93
C ASP A 198 -12.69 19.03 -13.94
N MET A 199 -13.31 18.88 -15.12
CA MET A 199 -14.52 18.09 -15.28
C MET A 199 -14.30 16.61 -14.89
N PHE A 200 -13.24 15.97 -15.39
CA PHE A 200 -12.99 14.56 -15.11
C PHE A 200 -12.45 14.31 -13.70
N ILE A 201 -11.67 15.24 -13.14
CA ILE A 201 -11.25 15.18 -11.74
C ILE A 201 -12.47 15.19 -10.82
N MET A 202 -13.46 16.05 -11.10
CA MET A 202 -14.72 16.07 -10.35
C MET A 202 -15.53 14.76 -10.48
N SER A 203 -15.41 14.06 -11.60
CA SER A 203 -16.00 12.72 -11.80
C SER A 203 -15.18 11.58 -11.17
N GLY A 204 -14.05 11.88 -10.52
CA GLY A 204 -13.18 10.88 -9.88
C GLY A 204 -12.17 10.21 -10.81
N PHE A 205 -11.87 10.80 -11.98
CA PHE A 205 -10.91 10.29 -12.96
C PHE A 205 -9.76 11.29 -13.18
N GLU A 206 -8.53 10.78 -13.30
CA GLU A 206 -7.43 11.60 -13.79
C GLU A 206 -7.56 11.77 -15.30
N TYR A 207 -7.54 13.00 -15.79
CA TYR A 207 -7.52 13.27 -17.22
C TYR A 207 -6.10 13.55 -17.71
N ILE A 208 -5.72 12.89 -18.80
CA ILE A 208 -4.39 12.94 -19.41
C ILE A 208 -4.58 13.14 -20.91
N THR A 209 -4.08 14.25 -21.46
CA THR A 209 -3.87 14.34 -22.90
C THR A 209 -2.90 13.24 -23.33
N TYR A 210 -3.15 12.57 -24.45
CA TYR A 210 -2.36 11.42 -24.89
C TYR A 210 -0.84 11.70 -24.85
N ASP A 211 -0.20 11.11 -23.85
CA ASP A 211 1.22 11.17 -23.56
C ASP A 211 1.63 9.78 -23.07
N GLU A 212 2.41 9.07 -23.89
CA GLU A 212 2.85 7.71 -23.63
C GLU A 212 3.61 7.61 -22.30
N GLU A 213 4.49 8.56 -22.01
CA GLU A 213 5.34 8.51 -20.82
C GLU A 213 4.52 8.76 -19.56
N ARG A 214 3.60 9.73 -19.61
CA ARG A 214 2.73 10.04 -18.47
C ARG A 214 1.77 8.91 -18.16
N ILE A 215 1.11 8.34 -19.16
CA ILE A 215 0.20 7.20 -18.97
C ILE A 215 0.97 5.98 -18.45
N ARG A 216 2.14 5.69 -19.02
CA ARG A 216 3.01 4.60 -18.54
C ARG A 216 3.45 4.82 -17.10
N ALA A 217 3.79 6.04 -16.71
CA ALA A 217 4.15 6.37 -15.34
C ALA A 217 3.00 6.11 -14.36
N SER A 218 1.76 6.50 -14.70
CA SER A 218 0.58 6.22 -13.88
C SER A 218 0.33 4.71 -13.71
N VAL A 219 0.43 3.94 -14.79
CA VAL A 219 0.30 2.47 -14.77
C VAL A 219 1.42 1.82 -13.93
N GLN A 220 2.66 2.31 -14.03
CA GLN A 220 3.81 1.77 -13.29
C GLN A 220 3.82 2.19 -11.80
N ALA A 221 3.23 3.33 -11.46
CA ALA A 221 3.08 3.77 -10.08
C ALA A 221 1.99 3.00 -9.32
N HIS A 222 1.10 2.33 -10.06
CA HIS A 222 -0.02 1.59 -9.48
C HIS A 222 0.42 0.37 -8.64
N ARG A 223 -0.34 0.09 -7.57
CA ARG A 223 -0.10 -1.02 -6.63
C ARG A 223 -0.90 -2.26 -7.04
N TRP A 224 -0.35 -3.06 -7.93
CA TRP A 224 -0.98 -4.30 -8.40
C TRP A 224 -1.24 -5.31 -7.28
N ARG A 225 -2.44 -5.92 -7.23
CA ARG A 225 -2.81 -6.92 -6.21
C ARG A 225 -1.94 -8.18 -6.32
N SER A 226 -1.62 -8.59 -7.55
CA SER A 226 -0.69 -9.69 -7.85
C SER A 226 0.71 -9.50 -7.22
N LEU A 227 1.18 -8.26 -7.07
CA LEU A 227 2.44 -7.97 -6.38
C LEU A 227 2.28 -8.08 -4.87
N GLN A 228 1.15 -7.64 -4.30
CA GLN A 228 0.90 -7.74 -2.86
C GLN A 228 0.88 -9.21 -2.42
N GLU A 229 0.18 -10.06 -3.16
CA GLU A 229 0.12 -11.50 -2.89
C GLU A 229 1.49 -12.16 -3.03
N ARG A 230 2.27 -11.80 -4.05
CA ARG A 230 3.64 -12.30 -4.20
C ARG A 230 4.55 -11.83 -3.08
N ILE A 231 4.44 -10.59 -2.61
CA ILE A 231 5.20 -10.09 -1.46
C ILE A 231 4.79 -10.86 -0.20
N GLN A 232 3.49 -11.10 0.01
CA GLN A 232 2.98 -11.88 1.14
C GLN A 232 3.40 -13.36 1.07
N ALA A 233 3.38 -13.98 -0.12
CA ALA A 233 3.70 -15.38 -0.33
C ALA A 233 5.21 -15.66 -0.43
N SER A 234 6.02 -14.68 -0.86
CA SER A 234 7.48 -14.79 -0.95
C SER A 234 8.20 -14.39 0.32
N MET A 235 7.50 -13.91 1.35
CA MET A 235 8.06 -13.88 2.69
C MET A 235 8.27 -15.34 3.12
N PRO A 236 9.52 -15.83 3.25
CA PRO A 236 9.73 -17.12 3.88
C PRO A 236 9.07 -17.05 5.26
N LEU A 237 8.34 -18.09 5.66
CA LEU A 237 7.95 -18.30 7.05
C LEU A 237 9.24 -18.34 7.87
N LYS A 238 9.69 -17.17 8.33
CA LYS A 238 10.92 -17.04 9.10
C LYS A 238 10.71 -17.79 10.39
N THR A 239 11.50 -18.82 10.58
CA THR A 239 11.52 -19.56 11.84
C THR A 239 12.20 -18.70 12.90
N ALA A 240 11.92 -18.94 14.18
CA ALA A 240 12.56 -18.20 15.28
C ALA A 240 14.11 -18.26 15.24
N ALA A 241 14.67 -19.25 14.53
CA ALA A 241 16.12 -19.39 14.31
C ALA A 241 16.68 -18.43 13.26
N ASP A 242 15.88 -17.94 12.31
CA ASP A 242 16.34 -17.01 11.26
C ASP A 242 16.57 -15.58 11.80
N TYR A 243 16.09 -15.30 13.02
CA TYR A 243 16.24 -14.02 13.72
C TYR A 243 17.43 -13.97 14.71
N THR A 244 18.20 -15.06 14.85
CA THR A 244 19.25 -15.16 15.89
C THR A 244 20.68 -15.02 15.38
N HIS A 245 20.91 -14.60 14.14
CA HIS A 245 22.27 -14.27 13.70
C HIS A 245 22.74 -12.91 14.24
N PRO A 246 23.76 -12.86 15.11
CA PRO A 246 24.30 -11.60 15.62
C PRO A 246 25.15 -10.93 14.53
N LEU A 247 24.71 -9.77 14.04
CA LEU A 247 25.46 -8.89 13.14
C LEU A 247 26.58 -8.12 13.87
N LEU A 248 27.34 -8.78 14.73
CA LEU A 248 28.50 -8.21 15.40
C LEU A 248 29.77 -8.79 14.79
N ASP A 249 30.18 -8.21 13.67
CA ASP A 249 31.60 -8.01 13.34
C ASP A 249 31.70 -7.12 12.10
N ARG A 250 31.84 -5.81 12.35
CA ARG A 250 32.54 -4.86 11.46
C ARG A 250 32.83 -3.56 12.21
N ASP A 251 34.04 -3.51 12.74
CA ASP A 251 34.95 -2.36 12.83
C ASP A 251 34.36 -0.99 13.25
N GLY A 252 34.55 -0.67 14.53
CA GLY A 252 35.65 0.24 14.87
C GLY A 252 35.52 1.72 14.49
N GLU A 253 34.45 2.40 14.92
CA GLU A 253 34.54 3.85 15.17
C GLU A 253 34.15 4.19 16.61
N LYS A 254 34.97 5.04 17.22
CA LYS A 254 34.95 5.44 18.63
C LYS A 254 33.63 6.12 19.01
N LEU A 255 32.61 5.33 19.32
CA LEU A 255 31.42 5.79 20.03
C LEU A 255 31.84 6.15 21.46
N LEU A 256 31.91 7.45 21.76
CA LEU A 256 32.02 7.93 23.13
C LEU A 256 30.81 7.43 23.92
N ASP A 257 31.10 6.52 24.85
CA ASP A 257 30.21 5.72 25.67
C ASP A 257 29.20 6.60 26.44
N VAL A 258 28.02 6.84 25.83
CA VAL A 258 26.88 7.57 26.42
C VAL A 258 26.42 6.88 27.71
N SER A 259 26.55 5.56 27.78
CA SER A 259 26.26 4.78 28.99
C SER A 259 27.16 5.22 30.15
N ARG A 260 28.46 5.43 29.92
CA ARG A 260 29.37 6.00 30.93
C ARG A 260 29.00 7.41 31.39
N LEU A 261 28.43 8.24 30.53
CA LEU A 261 27.99 9.60 30.92
C LEU A 261 26.71 9.55 31.77
N VAL A 262 25.73 8.73 31.35
CA VAL A 262 24.47 8.52 32.07
C VAL A 262 24.73 7.84 33.42
N GLU A 263 25.65 6.89 33.47
CA GLU A 263 26.05 6.19 34.68
C GLU A 263 26.80 7.13 35.63
N LYS A 264 27.67 8.01 35.11
CA LYS A 264 28.27 9.10 35.90
C LYS A 264 27.22 10.09 36.43
N MET A 265 26.16 10.40 35.69
CA MET A 265 25.10 11.30 36.16
C MET A 265 24.16 10.63 37.18
N LYS A 266 23.82 9.35 36.99
CA LYS A 266 23.05 8.54 37.96
C LYS A 266 23.84 8.33 39.24
N GLN A 267 25.13 8.00 39.12
CA GLN A 267 26.04 7.86 40.26
C GLN A 267 26.21 9.21 40.98
N ALA A 268 26.43 10.31 40.26
CA ALA A 268 26.48 11.65 40.84
C ALA A 268 25.18 12.06 41.56
N ARG A 269 24.01 11.54 41.13
CA ARG A 269 22.71 11.77 41.79
C ARG A 269 22.54 10.95 43.07
N ILE A 270 22.94 9.67 43.06
CA ILE A 270 22.94 8.84 44.26
C ILE A 270 23.91 9.42 45.28
N ASP A 271 25.09 9.85 44.83
CA ASP A 271 26.10 10.49 45.66
C ASP A 271 25.58 11.84 46.18
N ALA A 272 24.99 12.70 45.33
CA ALA A 272 24.41 13.99 45.74
C ALA A 272 23.25 13.88 46.75
N SER A 273 22.45 12.81 46.69
CA SER A 273 21.40 12.55 47.70
C SER A 273 21.97 12.21 49.08
N ARG A 274 23.24 11.79 49.14
CA ARG A 274 23.97 11.43 50.36
C ARG A 274 24.96 12.52 50.82
N LEU A 275 25.11 13.61 50.07
CA LEU A 275 26.05 14.69 50.37
C LEU A 275 25.47 15.69 51.40
N PRO A 276 26.34 16.31 52.24
CA PRO A 276 25.96 17.40 53.14
C PRO A 276 25.39 18.61 52.40
N GLU A 277 24.50 19.38 53.05
CA GLU A 277 23.79 20.55 52.49
C GLU A 277 24.71 21.55 51.75
N GLU A 278 25.95 21.73 52.21
CA GLU A 278 26.95 22.61 51.58
C GLU A 278 27.36 22.17 50.16
N GLN A 279 27.42 20.87 49.86
CA GLN A 279 27.82 20.35 48.55
C GLN A 279 26.66 20.15 47.59
N LYS A 280 25.43 20.10 48.10
CA LYS A 280 24.21 20.19 47.26
C LYS A 280 24.14 21.55 46.55
N HIS A 281 24.71 22.59 47.16
CA HIS A 281 24.75 23.93 46.59
C HIS A 281 25.65 24.01 45.34
N ASP A 282 26.80 23.33 45.33
CA ASP A 282 27.70 23.22 44.16
C ASP A 282 27.07 22.39 43.01
N PHE A 283 26.34 21.32 43.35
CA PHE A 283 25.60 20.52 42.37
C PHE A 283 24.43 21.32 41.77
N ALA A 284 23.69 22.06 42.60
CA ALA A 284 22.66 22.99 42.15
C ALA A 284 23.25 24.11 41.27
N GLN A 285 24.47 24.56 41.56
CA GLN A 285 25.17 25.55 40.75
C GLN A 285 25.56 24.99 39.36
N LYS A 286 26.06 23.76 39.27
CA LYS A 286 26.29 23.09 37.97
C LYS A 286 25.00 22.82 37.18
N MET A 287 23.89 22.54 37.86
CA MET A 287 22.58 22.41 37.21
C MET A 287 22.01 23.78 36.79
N SER A 288 22.39 24.87 37.45
CA SER A 288 21.98 26.24 37.09
C SER A 288 22.62 26.75 35.79
N GLU A 289 23.72 26.14 35.34
CA GLU A 289 24.36 26.44 34.04
C GLU A 289 23.60 25.82 32.85
N ILE A 290 22.70 24.86 33.10
CA ILE A 290 21.91 24.21 32.06
C ILE A 290 20.70 25.07 31.72
N LYS A 291 20.80 25.81 30.61
CA LYS A 291 19.68 26.58 30.09
C LYS A 291 18.65 25.63 29.49
N THR A 292 17.46 25.57 30.09
CA THR A 292 16.33 24.79 29.57
C THR A 292 15.41 25.69 28.75
N LEU A 293 15.10 25.26 27.53
CA LEU A 293 14.24 25.95 26.59
C LEU A 293 13.13 25.00 26.13
N LYS A 294 11.92 25.52 25.93
CA LYS A 294 10.86 24.76 25.26
C LYS A 294 11.19 24.69 23.77
N TYR A 295 11.09 23.51 23.18
CA TYR A 295 11.38 23.33 21.76
C TYR A 295 10.24 23.94 20.92
N ALA A 296 10.57 24.89 20.05
CA ALA A 296 9.58 25.68 19.34
C ALA A 296 8.75 24.86 18.33
N ALA A 297 9.39 23.92 17.62
CA ALA A 297 8.72 23.11 16.61
C ALA A 297 7.79 22.03 17.20
N GLN A 298 7.99 21.63 18.47
CA GLN A 298 7.11 20.67 19.15
C GLN A 298 6.98 20.97 20.65
N SER A 299 5.77 21.30 21.06
CA SER A 299 5.45 21.79 22.41
C SER A 299 5.64 20.76 23.54
N GLN A 300 5.74 19.47 23.23
CA GLN A 300 5.98 18.40 24.21
C GLN A 300 7.44 18.31 24.66
N LEU A 301 8.37 18.96 23.94
CA LEU A 301 9.81 18.77 24.12
C LEU A 301 10.51 19.97 24.74
N TYR A 302 11.60 19.67 25.44
CA TYR A 302 12.50 20.62 26.06
C TYR A 302 13.93 20.35 25.61
N LEU A 303 14.66 21.43 25.35
CA LEU A 303 16.07 21.46 25.04
C LEU A 303 16.85 21.90 26.27
N HIS A 304 17.77 21.06 26.73
CA HIS A 304 18.65 21.36 27.86
C HIS A 304 20.06 21.63 27.33
N HIS A 305 20.43 22.90 27.26
CA HIS A 305 21.70 23.32 26.70
C HIS A 305 22.84 23.13 27.72
N ALA A 306 23.85 22.34 27.35
CA ALA A 306 25.02 22.06 28.16
C ALA A 306 26.29 22.22 27.30
N GLY A 307 26.82 23.45 27.27
CA GLY A 307 27.99 23.79 26.45
C GLY A 307 27.70 23.72 24.95
N SER A 308 28.47 22.93 24.19
CA SER A 308 28.32 22.79 22.73
C SER A 308 27.28 21.74 22.31
N THR A 309 26.54 21.19 23.26
CA THR A 309 25.57 20.11 23.02
C THR A 309 24.29 20.37 23.80
N ALA A 310 23.18 19.80 23.34
CA ALA A 310 21.93 19.83 24.09
C ALA A 310 21.34 18.44 24.20
N LEU A 311 20.65 18.23 25.31
CA LEU A 311 19.81 17.06 25.53
C LEU A 311 18.37 17.43 25.18
N LEU A 312 17.69 16.54 24.47
CA LEU A 312 16.28 16.68 24.15
C LEU A 312 15.49 15.77 25.08
N SER A 313 14.44 16.28 25.74
CA SER A 313 13.64 15.50 26.68
C SER A 313 12.16 15.89 26.67
N PHE A 314 11.30 15.02 27.20
CA PHE A 314 9.88 15.31 27.45
C PHE A 314 9.64 16.09 28.77
N SER A 315 10.69 16.39 29.54
CA SER A 315 10.60 17.03 30.86
C SER A 315 11.29 18.38 30.86
N SER A 316 10.73 19.35 31.59
CA SER A 316 11.45 20.59 31.89
C SER A 316 12.63 20.37 32.85
N ASN A 317 12.72 19.21 33.49
CA ASN A 317 13.82 18.87 34.39
C ASN A 317 14.95 18.14 33.64
N PRO A 318 16.15 18.75 33.49
CA PRO A 318 17.29 18.15 32.78
C PRO A 318 17.84 16.87 33.43
N ALA A 319 17.45 16.55 34.67
CA ALA A 319 17.86 15.32 35.35
C ALA A 319 17.04 14.08 34.97
N ARG A 320 15.91 14.24 34.26
CA ARG A 320 15.11 13.13 33.75
C ARG A 320 15.79 12.49 32.54
N LEU A 321 15.44 11.24 32.25
CA LEU A 321 16.04 10.50 31.13
C LEU A 321 15.76 11.23 29.80
N PRO A 322 16.80 11.68 29.07
CA PRO A 322 16.61 12.37 27.80
C PRO A 322 16.26 11.39 26.68
N ILE A 323 15.52 11.86 25.69
CA ILE A 323 15.17 11.13 24.47
C ILE A 323 16.41 10.94 23.59
N GLY A 324 17.30 11.93 23.60
CA GLY A 324 18.55 11.87 22.85
C GLY A 324 19.40 13.13 23.01
N LYS A 325 20.46 13.19 22.22
CA LYS A 325 21.46 14.26 22.23
C LYS A 325 21.55 14.91 20.86
N ILE A 326 21.74 16.23 20.84
CA ILE A 326 22.04 17.01 19.64
C ILE A 326 23.56 17.19 19.54
N ARG A 327 24.13 16.85 18.37
CA ARG A 327 25.59 16.78 18.15
C ARG A 327 26.28 18.13 18.12
N VAL A 328 25.69 19.11 17.45
CA VAL A 328 26.28 20.44 17.19
C VAL A 328 25.19 21.48 17.27
N ILE A 329 25.47 22.59 17.96
CA ILE A 329 24.51 23.65 18.19
C ILE A 329 25.16 24.98 17.89
N ASP A 330 24.92 25.47 16.68
CA ASP A 330 25.19 26.85 16.31
C ASP A 330 23.83 27.58 16.33
N ASN A 331 23.56 28.31 17.41
CA ASN A 331 22.32 29.06 17.68
C ASN A 331 21.02 28.21 17.73
N ILE A 332 20.60 27.80 18.94
CA ILE A 332 19.20 27.35 19.18
C ILE A 332 18.27 28.58 19.15
N GLY A 333 17.81 28.93 17.96
CA GLY A 333 16.74 29.90 17.74
C GLY A 333 15.35 29.26 17.70
N ALA A 334 14.32 30.07 17.46
CA ALA A 334 12.95 29.59 17.23
C ALA A 334 12.86 28.67 15.98
N ASP A 335 13.74 28.87 15.00
CA ASP A 335 13.75 28.14 13.73
C ASP A 335 14.62 26.87 13.76
N TYR A 336 15.21 26.54 14.91
CA TYR A 336 16.05 25.36 15.04
C TYR A 336 15.21 24.08 14.83
N GLN A 337 15.67 23.19 13.95
CA GLN A 337 15.03 21.91 13.69
C GLN A 337 15.93 20.73 14.08
N VAL A 338 15.38 19.79 14.84
CA VAL A 338 15.98 18.49 15.10
C VAL A 338 15.80 17.62 13.86
N THR A 339 16.90 17.11 13.32
CA THR A 339 16.94 16.27 12.12
C THR A 339 17.75 15.00 12.39
N PRO A 340 17.61 13.94 11.56
CA PRO A 340 18.38 12.72 11.73
C PRO A 340 19.91 12.93 11.74
N ASP A 341 20.40 13.95 11.03
CA ASP A 341 21.83 14.26 10.95
C ASP A 341 22.39 14.89 12.23
N ASN A 342 21.55 15.67 12.94
CA ASN A 342 21.97 16.39 14.14
C ASN A 342 21.57 15.68 15.45
N PHE A 343 20.74 14.64 15.39
CA PHE A 343 20.20 13.93 16.54
C PHE A 343 20.83 12.55 16.76
N VAL A 344 21.04 12.19 18.03
CA VAL A 344 21.52 10.88 18.46
C VAL A 344 20.57 10.33 19.49
N GLU A 345 19.97 9.19 19.17
CA GLU A 345 18.98 8.51 20.00
C GLU A 345 19.58 7.95 21.28
N ASN A 346 18.81 8.01 22.38
CA ASN A 346 19.15 7.35 23.62
C ASN A 346 18.46 5.98 23.70
N LYS A 347 19.22 4.89 23.57
CA LYS A 347 18.67 3.52 23.59
C LYS A 347 17.92 3.18 24.87
N SER A 348 18.40 3.63 26.04
CA SER A 348 17.71 3.42 27.31
C SER A 348 16.37 4.12 27.37
N PHE A 349 16.20 5.23 26.64
CA PHE A 349 14.91 5.88 26.50
C PHE A 349 13.97 5.05 25.60
N ILE A 350 14.46 4.51 24.49
CA ILE A 350 13.66 3.64 23.59
C ILE A 350 13.15 2.41 24.36
N GLU A 351 14.00 1.74 25.13
CA GLU A 351 13.59 0.59 25.95
C GLU A 351 12.46 0.96 26.92
N ARG A 352 12.57 2.12 27.57
CA ARG A 352 11.55 2.62 28.49
C ARG A 352 10.25 2.99 27.77
N LEU A 353 10.36 3.64 26.61
CA LEU A 353 9.23 3.96 25.75
C LEU A 353 8.48 2.69 25.34
N GLN A 354 9.19 1.69 24.82
CA GLN A 354 8.60 0.43 24.36
C GLN A 354 7.88 -0.30 25.51
N GLN A 355 8.43 -0.26 26.72
CA GLN A 355 7.77 -0.82 27.90
C GLN A 355 6.47 -0.07 28.24
N VAL A 356 6.48 1.26 28.24
CA VAL A 356 5.28 2.07 28.50
C VAL A 356 4.20 1.82 27.45
N ILE A 357 4.58 1.76 26.17
CA ILE A 357 3.65 1.43 25.09
C ILE A 357 3.03 0.06 25.35
N LYS A 358 3.86 -0.97 25.59
CA LYS A 358 3.37 -2.33 25.88
C LYS A 358 2.34 -2.36 27.01
N ASP A 359 2.61 -1.63 28.09
CA ASP A 359 1.79 -1.68 29.30
C ASP A 359 0.50 -0.86 29.20
N HIS A 360 0.48 0.19 28.36
CA HIS A 360 -0.60 1.20 28.37
C HIS A 360 -1.29 1.45 27.02
N VAL A 361 -0.80 0.88 25.91
CA VAL A 361 -1.38 1.16 24.58
C VAL A 361 -2.85 0.77 24.47
N ALA A 362 -3.27 -0.29 25.18
CA ALA A 362 -4.66 -0.73 25.17
C ALA A 362 -5.61 0.20 25.95
N ASP A 363 -5.08 1.08 26.80
CA ASP A 363 -5.87 2.06 27.54
C ASP A 363 -6.12 3.33 26.71
N GLU A 364 -5.37 3.52 25.62
CA GLU A 364 -5.52 4.65 24.72
C GLU A 364 -6.81 4.51 23.87
N MET A 365 -7.74 5.45 24.06
CA MET A 365 -8.94 5.59 23.24
C MET A 365 -8.65 5.66 21.73
N MET A 366 -7.61 6.37 21.30
CA MET A 366 -7.20 6.44 19.89
C MET A 366 -6.94 5.05 19.32
N TYR A 367 -6.07 4.26 19.96
CA TYR A 367 -5.76 2.90 19.49
C TYR A 367 -6.92 1.93 19.69
N ARG A 368 -7.79 2.13 20.68
CA ARG A 368 -9.01 1.34 20.87
C ARG A 368 -10.05 1.59 19.79
N LEU A 369 -10.11 2.79 19.24
CA LEU A 369 -10.97 3.09 18.09
C LEU A 369 -10.37 2.49 16.83
N ASP A 370 -9.06 2.68 16.62
CA ASP A 370 -8.34 2.12 15.47
C ASP A 370 -8.40 0.58 15.45
N SER A 371 -8.36 -0.09 16.62
CA SER A 371 -8.38 -1.55 16.70
C SER A 371 -9.66 -2.18 16.14
N LEU A 372 -10.76 -1.44 16.06
CA LEU A 372 -11.99 -1.91 15.41
C LEU A 372 -11.78 -2.25 13.93
N ASN A 373 -10.78 -1.64 13.30
CA ASN A 373 -10.42 -1.83 11.89
C ASN A 373 -9.45 -3.01 11.67
N TYR A 374 -8.90 -3.59 12.75
CA TYR A 374 -7.86 -4.64 12.70
C TYR A 374 -8.30 -5.97 13.34
N ARG A 375 -9.60 -6.24 13.42
CA ARG A 375 -10.13 -7.47 14.04
C ARG A 375 -9.49 -8.73 13.44
N ASN A 376 -9.07 -9.65 14.31
CA ASN A 376 -8.32 -10.86 13.95
C ASN A 376 -7.00 -10.63 13.20
N SER A 377 -6.41 -9.44 13.33
CA SER A 377 -5.14 -9.06 12.68
C SER A 377 -4.17 -8.44 13.69
N TYR A 378 -2.98 -8.05 13.21
CA TYR A 378 -2.02 -7.25 13.97
C TYR A 378 -2.17 -5.78 13.57
N MET A 379 -2.36 -4.92 14.57
CA MET A 379 -2.49 -3.48 14.40
C MET A 379 -1.13 -2.80 14.64
N PRO A 380 -0.69 -1.89 13.75
CA PRO A 380 0.47 -1.05 14.01
C PRO A 380 0.16 -0.02 15.10
N ILE A 381 1.06 0.10 16.06
CA ILE A 381 1.09 1.19 17.03
C ILE A 381 2.13 2.18 16.55
N TYR A 382 1.75 3.43 16.33
CA TYR A 382 2.59 4.43 15.68
C TYR A 382 2.64 5.72 16.45
N ASP A 383 3.73 6.47 16.34
CA ASP A 383 3.78 7.77 16.98
C ASP A 383 3.09 8.86 16.16
N LEU A 384 2.90 10.03 16.76
CA LEU A 384 2.14 11.14 16.18
C LEU A 384 3.03 12.16 15.45
N LYS A 385 4.25 11.77 15.02
CA LYS A 385 5.11 12.64 14.19
C LYS A 385 4.36 13.07 12.93
N ARG A 386 3.73 12.07 12.31
CA ARG A 386 2.84 12.23 11.17
C ARG A 386 1.52 11.54 11.51
N VAL A 387 0.51 12.35 11.77
CA VAL A 387 -0.85 11.84 11.97
C VAL A 387 -1.37 11.39 10.60
N PRO A 388 -1.86 10.14 10.46
CA PRO A 388 -2.52 9.71 9.24
C PRO A 388 -3.65 10.67 8.87
N GLU A 389 -3.72 11.06 7.60
CA GLU A 389 -4.80 11.90 7.07
C GLU A 389 -6.12 11.13 6.99
N TYR A 390 -6.01 9.80 6.87
CA TYR A 390 -7.14 8.87 6.76
C TYR A 390 -6.94 7.68 7.72
N MET A 391 -8.02 7.15 8.30
CA MET A 391 -7.96 6.01 9.24
C MET A 391 -7.32 4.74 8.65
N ASN A 392 -7.39 4.58 7.33
CA ASN A 392 -6.88 3.39 6.63
C ASN A 392 -5.50 3.61 6.02
N GLN A 393 -4.93 4.81 6.18
CA GLN A 393 -3.62 5.12 5.63
C GLN A 393 -2.57 4.29 6.37
N GLN A 394 -1.82 3.48 5.63
CA GLN A 394 -0.69 2.76 6.18
C GLN A 394 0.35 3.75 6.71
N VAL A 395 0.69 3.58 7.98
CA VAL A 395 1.73 4.37 8.62
C VAL A 395 3.09 3.90 8.13
N ASN A 396 3.97 4.85 7.82
CA ASN A 396 5.35 4.54 7.46
C ASN A 396 5.99 3.69 8.58
N VAL A 397 6.63 2.59 8.21
CA VAL A 397 7.22 1.61 9.14
C VAL A 397 8.21 2.30 10.10
N ASP A 398 8.92 3.33 9.66
CA ASP A 398 9.83 4.10 10.51
C ASP A 398 9.14 4.89 11.64
N ASN A 399 7.82 5.08 11.56
CA ASN A 399 6.98 5.72 12.58
C ASN A 399 6.20 4.71 13.43
N VAL A 400 6.23 3.42 13.07
CA VAL A 400 5.55 2.35 13.81
C VAL A 400 6.43 1.94 14.99
N LEU A 401 5.95 2.19 16.21
CA LEU A 401 6.57 1.81 17.47
C LEU A 401 6.58 0.29 17.67
N GLY A 402 5.52 -0.39 17.24
CA GLY A 402 5.36 -1.84 17.40
C GLY A 402 4.03 -2.33 16.84
N TYR A 403 3.74 -3.61 17.05
CA TYR A 403 2.50 -4.24 16.61
C TYR A 403 1.82 -4.96 17.76
N ILE A 404 0.49 -4.97 17.77
CA ILE A 404 -0.33 -5.67 18.78
C ILE A 404 -1.41 -6.49 18.09
N LYS A 405 -1.69 -7.70 18.59
CA LYS A 405 -2.78 -8.51 18.08
C LYS A 405 -4.12 -7.98 18.56
N VAL A 406 -5.10 -7.97 17.66
CA VAL A 406 -6.47 -7.59 17.95
C VAL A 406 -7.39 -8.78 17.74
N ASP A 407 -8.29 -9.03 18.69
CA ASP A 407 -9.23 -10.14 18.63
C ASP A 407 -10.43 -9.87 17.69
N ALA A 408 -11.33 -10.85 17.53
CA ALA A 408 -12.50 -10.75 16.69
C ALA A 408 -13.50 -9.65 17.11
N THR A 409 -13.41 -9.18 18.36
CA THR A 409 -14.29 -8.15 18.93
C THR A 409 -13.65 -6.76 18.91
N GLY A 410 -12.39 -6.65 18.51
CA GLY A 410 -11.64 -5.40 18.45
C GLY A 410 -10.84 -5.10 19.72
N ASN A 411 -10.72 -6.04 20.67
CA ASN A 411 -9.88 -5.83 21.85
C ASN A 411 -8.40 -6.11 21.50
N MET A 412 -7.53 -5.24 21.99
CA MET A 412 -6.08 -5.40 21.88
C MET A 412 -5.56 -6.36 22.96
N ASP A 413 -4.78 -7.37 22.56
CA ASP A 413 -4.08 -8.27 23.48
C ASP A 413 -2.68 -7.73 23.80
N GLN A 414 -2.56 -7.01 24.93
CA GLN A 414 -1.28 -6.40 25.37
C GLN A 414 -0.12 -7.40 25.46
N ALA A 415 -0.40 -8.67 25.78
CA ALA A 415 0.65 -9.68 25.91
C ALA A 415 1.35 -9.97 24.58
N THR A 416 0.70 -9.64 23.46
CA THR A 416 1.21 -9.85 22.11
C THR A 416 1.97 -8.66 21.54
N TYR A 417 2.10 -7.56 22.29
CA TYR A 417 2.83 -6.40 21.82
C TYR A 417 4.29 -6.75 21.49
N GLN A 418 4.71 -6.41 20.28
CA GLN A 418 6.07 -6.58 19.80
C GLN A 418 6.61 -5.24 19.30
N ALA A 419 7.73 -4.80 19.87
CA ALA A 419 8.43 -3.60 19.44
C ALA A 419 8.94 -3.75 18.00
N ASN A 420 8.92 -2.65 17.25
CA ASN A 420 9.49 -2.59 15.91
C ASN A 420 10.95 -2.13 15.98
N ASP A 421 11.88 -3.00 15.57
CA ASP A 421 13.32 -2.73 15.61
C ASP A 421 13.77 -1.67 14.59
N THR A 422 12.95 -1.35 13.59
CA THR A 422 13.27 -0.31 12.61
C THR A 422 12.77 1.08 13.01
N TYR A 423 12.01 1.19 14.10
CA TYR A 423 11.49 2.47 14.58
C TYR A 423 12.62 3.45 14.90
N ARG A 424 12.44 4.71 14.48
CA ARG A 424 13.37 5.80 14.80
C ARG A 424 12.64 6.92 15.52
N LEU A 425 13.27 7.45 16.57
CA LEU A 425 12.79 8.63 17.28
C LEU A 425 12.80 9.84 16.35
N CYS A 426 13.80 9.96 15.47
CA CYS A 426 13.91 11.04 14.49
C CYS A 426 14.12 10.52 13.06
N ASN A 427 13.28 10.98 12.12
CA ASN A 427 13.36 10.65 10.69
C ASN A 427 12.91 11.87 9.84
N ALA A 428 12.62 11.65 8.56
CA ALA A 428 12.17 12.71 7.65
C ALA A 428 10.82 13.34 8.05
N ASP A 429 9.98 12.63 8.81
CA ASP A 429 8.70 13.13 9.31
C ASP A 429 8.86 13.93 10.63
N GLY A 430 10.07 13.99 11.20
CA GLY A 430 10.39 14.81 12.37
C GLY A 430 10.87 14.01 13.57
N ILE A 431 10.68 14.56 14.77
CA ILE A 431 11.09 13.98 16.06
C ILE A 431 9.86 13.49 16.83
N ILE A 432 9.99 12.38 17.55
CA ILE A 432 8.91 11.64 18.23
C ILE A 432 7.86 12.55 18.88
N ARG A 433 6.60 12.26 18.59
CA ARG A 433 5.44 12.87 19.24
C ARG A 433 4.51 11.79 19.75
N LEU A 434 4.04 11.91 20.98
CA LEU A 434 3.19 10.91 21.63
C LEU A 434 1.81 11.47 21.89
N SER A 435 0.81 10.59 22.06
CA SER A 435 -0.47 11.03 22.61
C SER A 435 -0.31 11.46 24.06
N ASP A 436 -1.21 12.29 24.56
CA ASP A 436 -1.08 12.87 25.90
C ASP A 436 -1.11 11.79 27.00
N VAL A 437 -1.93 10.75 26.83
CA VAL A 437 -2.01 9.62 27.77
C VAL A 437 -0.68 8.88 27.87
N ILE A 438 -0.13 8.45 26.74
CA ILE A 438 1.16 7.74 26.71
C ILE A 438 2.29 8.65 27.21
N LEU A 439 2.25 9.94 26.89
CA LEU A 439 3.25 10.91 27.35
C LEU A 439 3.20 11.09 28.87
N GLU A 440 2.01 11.14 29.46
CA GLU A 440 1.84 11.23 30.92
C GLU A 440 2.37 9.98 31.61
N GLU A 441 2.02 8.79 31.12
CA GLU A 441 2.54 7.53 31.68
C GLU A 441 4.05 7.43 31.55
N LEU A 442 4.59 7.85 30.39
CA LEU A 442 6.03 7.90 30.19
C LEU A 442 6.70 8.86 31.19
N LYS A 443 6.16 10.06 31.40
CA LYS A 443 6.70 11.04 32.37
C LYS A 443 6.68 10.53 33.81
N ASN A 444 5.72 9.70 34.19
CA ASN A 444 5.68 9.07 35.50
C ASN A 444 6.80 8.05 35.70
N GLN A 445 7.31 7.50 34.59
CA GLN A 445 8.28 6.42 34.55
C GLN A 445 9.72 6.84 34.21
N LEU A 446 9.93 8.03 33.64
CA LEU A 446 11.23 8.70 33.44
C LEU A 446 11.69 9.38 34.73
#